data_AF-A0A6H1FX53-F1
#
_entry.id   AF-A0A6H1FX53-F1
#
_cell.length_a   1.000
_cell.length_b   1.000
_cell.length_c   1.000
_cell.angle_alpha   90.00
_cell.angle_beta   90.00
_cell.angle_gamma   90.00
#
_symmetry.space_group_name_H-M   'P 1'
#
loop_
_entity.id
_entity.type
_entity.pdbx_description
1 polymer ?
#
loop_
_entity_poly.entity_id
_entity_poly.type
_entity_poly.pdbx_seq_one_letter_code
_entity_poly.pdbx_strand_id
1 'polypeptide(L)'
;MQLKTSTKITGLATKSEIARRLGVNPQLVAYWFKQGVPPHRIIPFCAALNWEVTPHQVDSELYPNPTDGLPSNQNNNTPGV
;
A
#
# COMPACT_ATOMS: atom_id res chain seq x y z
N MET A 1 15.39 11.53 -8.05
CA MET A 1 14.13 11.80 -7.32
C MET A 1 13.09 10.76 -7.72
N GLN A 2 12.97 9.67 -6.94
CA GLN A 2 12.00 8.60 -7.20
C GLN A 2 10.62 9.04 -6.67
N LEU A 3 9.86 9.80 -7.45
CA LEU A 3 8.56 10.38 -7.07
C LEU A 3 7.42 9.86 -7.97
N LYS A 4 7.45 8.59 -8.39
CA LYS A 4 6.42 8.08 -9.31
C LYS A 4 5.12 7.65 -8.62
N THR A 5 5.13 7.35 -7.31
CA THR A 5 3.94 6.82 -6.61
C THR A 5 3.22 7.87 -5.75
N SER A 6 3.94 8.89 -5.26
CA SER A 6 3.40 9.88 -4.30
C SER A 6 2.21 10.67 -4.84
N THR A 7 2.28 11.10 -6.11
CA THR A 7 1.19 11.85 -6.77
C THR A 7 -0.05 10.98 -6.96
N LYS A 8 0.12 9.71 -7.31
CA LYS A 8 -0.98 8.74 -7.46
C LYS A 8 -1.67 8.53 -6.13
N ILE A 9 -0.91 8.29 -5.06
CA ILE A 9 -1.46 8.07 -3.71
C ILE A 9 -2.25 9.29 -3.23
N THR A 10 -1.72 10.50 -3.39
CA THR A 10 -2.43 11.73 -2.97
C THR A 10 -3.70 12.02 -3.76
N GLY A 11 -3.85 11.47 -4.97
CA GLY A 11 -5.11 11.54 -5.73
C GLY A 11 -6.18 10.58 -5.23
N LEU A 12 -5.80 9.48 -4.57
CA LEU A 12 -6.71 8.46 -4.05
C LEU A 12 -7.16 8.78 -2.62
N ALA A 13 -6.21 9.16 -1.77
CA ALA A 13 -6.49 9.46 -0.38
C ALA A 13 -5.46 10.47 0.16
N THR A 14 -5.94 11.36 1.04
CA THR A 14 -5.03 12.28 1.73
C THR A 14 -4.20 11.52 2.77
N LYS A 15 -3.02 12.05 3.12
CA LYS A 15 -2.13 11.45 4.14
C LYS A 15 -2.86 11.22 5.47
N SER A 16 -3.74 12.16 5.85
CA SER A 16 -4.58 12.06 7.04
C SER A 16 -5.62 10.96 6.95
N GLU A 17 -6.23 10.77 5.78
CA GLU A 17 -7.19 9.68 5.56
C GLU A 17 -6.50 8.31 5.60
N ILE A 18 -5.32 8.19 4.98
CA ILE A 18 -4.51 6.97 5.05
C ILE A 18 -4.13 6.67 6.51
N ALA A 19 -3.69 7.69 7.24
CA ALA A 19 -3.34 7.56 8.65
C ALA A 19 -4.54 7.11 9.49
N ARG A 20 -5.73 7.66 9.23
CA ARG A 20 -6.98 7.30 9.89
C ARG A 20 -7.38 5.85 9.60
N ARG A 21 -7.31 5.41 8.33
CA ARG A 21 -7.59 4.02 7.93
C ARG A 21 -6.63 3.02 8.57
N LEU A 22 -5.38 3.40 8.74
CA LEU A 22 -4.33 2.58 9.34
C LEU A 22 -4.27 2.67 10.87
N GLY A 23 -5.01 3.60 11.48
CA GLY A 23 -4.93 3.89 12.92
C GLY A 23 -3.55 4.39 13.35
N VAL A 24 -2.81 5.07 12.47
CA VAL A 24 -1.47 5.61 12.75
C VAL A 24 -1.46 7.13 12.75
N ASN A 25 -0.35 7.73 13.21
CA ASN A 25 -0.18 9.17 13.18
C ASN A 25 0.05 9.68 11.73
N PRO A 26 -0.64 10.74 11.26
CA PRO A 26 -0.40 11.36 9.95
C PRO A 26 1.06 11.78 9.71
N GLN A 27 1.78 12.14 10.77
CA GLN A 27 3.21 12.47 10.71
C GLN A 27 4.06 11.25 10.35
N LEU A 28 3.69 10.06 10.86
CA LEU A 28 4.35 8.80 10.51
C LEU A 28 4.12 8.47 9.03
N VAL A 29 2.91 8.68 8.52
CA VAL A 29 2.62 8.51 7.09
C VAL A 29 3.46 9.47 6.26
N ALA A 30 3.58 10.74 6.65
CA ALA A 30 4.44 11.71 5.98
C ALA A 30 5.93 11.31 6.01
N TYR A 31 6.38 10.66 7.09
CA TYR A 31 7.72 10.08 7.20
C TYR A 31 7.92 8.93 6.20
N TRP A 32 6.93 8.04 6.04
CA TRP A 32 7.01 6.96 5.04
C TRP A 32 7.14 7.47 3.60
N PHE A 33 6.47 8.58 3.26
CA PHE A 33 6.66 9.21 1.94
C PHE A 33 8.08 9.75 1.71
N LYS A 34 8.85 9.98 2.77
CA LYS A 34 10.23 10.49 2.69
C LYS A 34 11.28 9.39 2.81
N GLN A 35 11.01 8.36 3.60
CA GLN A 35 11.99 7.35 4.03
C GLN A 35 11.67 5.94 3.53
N GLY A 36 10.46 5.72 2.99
CA GLY A 36 9.95 4.41 2.64
C GLY A 36 8.94 3.89 3.66
N VAL A 37 7.99 3.10 3.19
CA VAL A 37 7.01 2.40 4.04
C VAL A 37 7.68 1.14 4.58
N PRO A 38 7.65 0.86 5.90
CA PRO A 38 8.28 -0.33 6.45
C PRO A 38 7.59 -1.61 5.95
N PRO A 39 8.32 -2.73 5.78
CA PRO A 39 7.82 -3.96 5.13
C PRO A 39 6.51 -4.48 5.73
N HIS A 40 6.43 -4.51 7.06
CA HIS A 40 5.25 -4.95 7.81
C HIS A 40 4.03 -4.01 7.68
N ARG A 41 4.23 -2.78 7.20
CA ARG A 41 3.15 -1.80 6.94
C ARG A 41 2.80 -1.68 5.47
N ILE A 42 3.58 -2.24 4.54
CA ILE A 42 3.30 -2.13 3.09
C ILE A 42 1.94 -2.77 2.76
N ILE A 43 1.69 -3.99 3.23
CA ILE A 43 0.41 -4.69 3.01
C ILE A 43 -0.80 -3.90 3.50
N PRO A 44 -0.88 -3.49 4.80
CA PRO A 44 -2.03 -2.72 5.26
C PRO A 44 -2.12 -1.34 4.59
N PHE A 45 -1.00 -0.72 4.19
CA PHE A 45 -1.00 0.53 3.43
C PHE A 45 -1.64 0.35 2.04
N CYS A 46 -1.24 -0.69 1.31
CA CYS A 46 -1.85 -1.06 0.02
C CYS A 46 -3.34 -1.38 0.19
N ALA A 47 -3.72 -2.14 1.22
CA ALA A 47 -5.12 -2.45 1.52
C ALA A 47 -5.94 -1.20 1.86
N ALA A 48 -5.38 -0.25 2.61
CA ALA A 48 -6.03 1.04 2.92
C ALA A 48 -6.27 1.89 1.66
N LEU A 49 -5.50 1.67 0.61
CA LEU A 49 -5.66 2.27 -0.73
C LEU A 49 -6.47 1.38 -1.68
N ASN A 50 -7.19 0.37 -1.18
CA ASN A 50 -7.94 -0.59 -2.00
C ASN A 50 -7.09 -1.29 -3.07
N TRP A 51 -5.81 -1.54 -2.79
CA TRP A 51 -4.87 -2.19 -3.72
C TRP A 51 -4.63 -1.45 -5.04
N GLU A 52 -5.05 -0.18 -5.15
CA GLU A 52 -4.72 0.72 -6.27
C GLU A 52 -3.20 0.97 -6.43
N VAL A 53 -2.46 0.72 -5.34
CA VAL A 53 -1.01 0.71 -5.28
C VAL A 53 -0.57 -0.63 -4.72
N THR A 54 0.27 -1.35 -5.48
CA THR A 54 0.77 -2.67 -5.08
C THR A 54 2.06 -2.56 -4.26
N PRO A 55 2.40 -3.57 -3.45
CA PRO A 55 3.65 -3.61 -2.68
C PRO A 55 4.89 -3.39 -3.57
N HIS A 56 4.88 -3.98 -4.76
CA HIS A 56 5.89 -3.78 -5.81
C HIS A 56 6.07 -2.31 -6.23
N GLN A 57 4.99 -1.52 -6.29
CA GLN A 57 5.06 -0.09 -6.62
C GLN A 57 5.51 0.78 -5.45
N VAL A 58 5.43 0.27 -4.22
CA VAL A 58 5.92 0.94 -3.00
C VAL A 58 7.40 0.64 -2.83
N ASP A 59 7.77 -0.63 -2.94
CA ASP A 59 9.13 -1.13 -2.75
C ASP A 59 9.38 -2.31 -3.69
N SER A 60 9.95 -2.03 -4.86
CA SER A 60 10.31 -3.05 -5.85
C SER A 60 11.53 -3.88 -5.43
N GLU A 61 12.31 -3.41 -4.47
CA GLU A 61 13.50 -4.09 -3.97
C GLU A 61 13.10 -5.22 -3.01
N LEU A 62 12.13 -4.92 -2.14
CA LEU A 62 11.55 -5.90 -1.22
C LEU A 62 10.52 -6.82 -1.90
N TYR A 63 9.79 -6.29 -2.89
CA TYR A 63 8.77 -7.03 -3.64
C TYR A 63 9.12 -7.03 -5.14
N PRO A 64 10.00 -7.93 -5.60
CA PRO A 64 10.42 -7.97 -7.01
C PRO A 64 9.27 -8.38 -7.94
N ASN A 65 8.29 -9.15 -7.43
CA ASN A 65 7.14 -9.60 -8.20
C ASN A 65 5.93 -8.67 -7.98
N PRO A 66 5.13 -8.38 -9.02
CA PRO A 66 3.95 -7.52 -8.93
C PRO A 66 2.79 -8.17 -8.15
N THR A 67 2.80 -9.50 -8.00
CA THR A 67 1.81 -10.28 -7.23
C THR A 67 2.22 -10.49 -5.78
N ASP A 68 3.42 -10.05 -5.41
CA ASP A 68 3.97 -10.28 -4.09
C ASP A 68 3.22 -9.46 -3.03
N GLY A 69 2.82 -10.11 -1.95
CA GLY A 69 2.02 -9.48 -0.90
C GLY A 69 0.56 -9.14 -1.27
N LEU A 70 0.10 -9.43 -2.49
CA LEU A 70 -1.32 -9.32 -2.82
C LEU A 70 -2.14 -10.35 -2.02
N PRO A 71 -3.39 -10.03 -1.62
CA PRO A 71 -4.20 -10.97 -0.87
C PRO A 71 -4.52 -12.13 -1.81
N SER A 72 -4.23 -13.36 -1.39
CA SER A 72 -4.46 -14.57 -2.19
C SER A 72 -5.95 -14.82 -2.51
N ASN A 73 -6.84 -13.98 -1.99
CA ASN A 73 -8.29 -14.08 -2.11
C ASN A 73 -8.83 -13.27 -3.30
N GLN A 74 -8.41 -13.64 -4.51
CA GLN A 74 -9.19 -13.43 -5.74
C GLN A 74 -9.58 -14.77 -6.38
N ASN A 75 -9.72 -15.81 -5.56
CA ASN A 75 -10.47 -17.01 -5.90
C ASN A 75 -11.96 -16.79 -5.59
N ASN A 76 -12.66 -16.05 -6.45
CA ASN A 76 -14.12 -16.20 -6.60
C ASN A 76 -14.45 -17.53 -7.31
N ASN A 77 -13.89 -18.63 -6.82
CA ASN A 77 -14.30 -19.98 -7.14
C ASN A 77 -14.51 -20.66 -5.79
N THR A 78 -15.64 -20.37 -5.16
CA THR A 78 -16.24 -21.28 -4.19
C THR A 78 -16.85 -22.40 -5.03
N PRO A 79 -16.28 -23.63 -5.08
CA PRO A 79 -17.05 -24.76 -5.55
C PRO A 79 -18.08 -25.05 -4.44
N GLY A 80 -19.34 -25.23 -4.82
CA GLY A 80 -20.43 -25.49 -3.89
C GLY A 80 -20.10 -26.63 -2.92
N VAL A 81 -20.51 -26.42 -1.67
CA VAL A 81 -20.78 -27.49 -0.70
C VAL A 81 -22.28 -27.49 -0.42
#